data_AF-A0A432UZH1-F1
#
_entry.id   AF-A0A432UZH1-F1
#
_cell.length_a   1.000
_cell.length_b   1.000
_cell.length_c   1.000
_cell.angle_alpha   90.00
_cell.angle_beta   90.00
_cell.angle_gamma   90.00
#
_symmetry.space_group_name_H-M   'P 1'
#
loop_
_entity.id
_entity.type
_entity.pdbx_description
1 polymer ?
#
loop_
_entity_poly.entity_id
_entity_poly.type
_entity_poly.pdbx_seq_one_letter_code
_entity_poly.pdbx_strand_id
1 'polypeptide(L)'
;MALNLHPADLSDIEKIATATHFTVHLRSGPHDKITKRAKTLAAAIRAADKLGNTPGGRKPMIYAVTPDKMTVHVPAAMIAQARKEAATAPRRAASKDSGARPKGRRAEIAENAAKGILPLVPDFSAETHRRFRGKLAEIVALVEAGDVAALKAIEIKPYSSSPKALDRYRNLAVSALEAKERPSKKADTSFERASISD
;
A
#
# COMPACT_ATOMS: atom_id res chain seq x y z
N MET A 1 -34.47 23.03 21.80
CA MET A 1 -33.97 24.42 21.75
C MET A 1 -33.56 24.71 20.32
N ALA A 2 -34.23 25.64 19.65
CA ALA A 2 -33.82 26.10 18.33
C ALA A 2 -32.45 26.77 18.48
N LEU A 3 -31.44 26.24 17.79
CA LEU A 3 -30.14 26.91 17.69
C LEU A 3 -30.40 28.18 16.87
N ASN A 4 -30.41 29.34 17.53
CA ASN A 4 -30.33 30.63 16.86
C ASN A 4 -28.97 30.70 16.16
N LEU A 5 -28.92 30.19 14.93
CA LEU A 5 -27.73 30.27 14.08
C LEU A 5 -27.44 31.75 13.87
N HIS A 6 -26.22 32.19 14.18
CA HIS A 6 -25.81 33.55 13.91
C HIS A 6 -25.81 33.74 12.38
N PRO A 7 -26.21 34.91 11.82
CA PRO A 7 -26.21 35.12 10.37
C PRO A 7 -24.83 34.87 9.72
N ALA A 8 -23.74 35.05 10.48
CA ALA A 8 -22.40 34.69 10.06
C ALA A 8 -22.22 33.18 9.82
N ASP A 9 -22.82 32.33 10.66
CA ASP A 9 -22.72 30.87 10.54
C ASP A 9 -23.38 30.37 9.25
N LEU A 10 -24.48 31.00 8.82
CA LEU A 10 -25.15 30.69 7.55
C LEU A 10 -24.24 31.02 6.36
N SER A 11 -23.62 32.21 6.37
CA SER A 11 -22.69 32.61 5.31
C SER A 11 -21.44 31.71 5.26
N ASP A 12 -20.99 31.21 6.41
CA ASP A 12 -19.87 30.30 6.50
C ASP A 12 -20.23 28.91 5.98
N ILE A 13 -21.44 28.42 6.25
CA ILE A 13 -21.95 27.15 5.71
C ILE A 13 -22.00 27.19 4.17
N GLU A 14 -22.50 28.28 3.59
CA GLU A 14 -22.53 28.47 2.13
C GLU A 14 -21.13 28.47 1.52
N LYS A 15 -20.18 29.16 2.15
CA LYS A 15 -18.77 29.17 1.71
C LYS A 15 -18.13 27.80 1.84
N ILE A 16 -18.41 27.06 2.91
CA ILE A 16 -17.89 25.70 3.11
C ILE A 16 -18.39 24.75 2.02
N ALA A 17 -19.62 24.93 1.50
CA ALA A 17 -20.14 24.12 0.40
C ALA A 17 -19.31 24.28 -0.88
N THR A 18 -18.71 25.45 -1.11
CA THR A 18 -17.84 25.73 -2.26
C THR A 18 -16.37 25.35 -2.02
N ALA A 19 -16.04 24.78 -0.86
CA ALA A 19 -14.65 24.50 -0.49
C ALA A 19 -13.99 23.49 -1.44
N THR A 20 -12.78 23.82 -1.88
CA THR A 20 -11.95 22.95 -2.74
C THR A 20 -11.26 21.86 -1.94
N HIS A 21 -10.88 22.18 -0.70
CA HIS A 21 -10.23 21.26 0.22
C HIS A 21 -10.36 21.75 1.67
N PHE A 22 -10.00 20.89 2.61
CA PHE A 22 -10.08 21.12 4.04
C PHE A 22 -8.69 20.96 4.68
N THR A 23 -8.41 21.79 5.68
CA THR A 23 -7.19 21.70 6.49
C THR A 23 -7.55 21.42 7.94
N VAL A 24 -6.91 20.41 8.51
CA VAL A 24 -6.99 20.10 9.94
C VAL A 24 -5.74 20.64 10.60
N HIS A 25 -5.92 21.53 11.57
CA HIS A 25 -4.85 22.09 12.36
C HIS A 25 -4.96 21.59 13.80
N LEU A 26 -3.89 20.96 14.29
CA LEU A 26 -3.73 20.64 15.70
C LEU A 26 -2.49 21.34 16.22
N ARG A 27 -2.67 22.21 17.21
CA ARG A 27 -1.58 22.93 17.85
C ARG A 27 -1.29 22.30 19.22
N SER A 28 -0.17 21.58 19.34
CA SER A 28 0.30 21.00 20.60
C SER A 28 1.08 21.99 21.44
N GLY A 29 1.73 23.00 20.83
CA GLY A 29 2.50 24.03 21.54
C GLY A 29 2.58 25.37 20.80
N PRO A 30 3.31 26.36 21.35
CA PRO A 30 3.54 27.66 20.71
C PRO A 30 4.20 27.54 19.33
N HIS A 31 5.11 26.58 19.16
CA HIS A 31 5.81 26.32 17.90
C HIS A 31 5.39 25.02 17.22
N ASP A 32 4.71 24.12 17.93
CA ASP A 32 4.30 22.82 17.37
C ASP A 32 2.88 22.88 16.80
N LYS A 33 2.79 22.82 15.47
CA LYS A 33 1.54 22.76 14.71
C LYS A 33 1.56 21.62 13.70
N ILE A 34 0.67 20.66 13.89
CA ILE A 34 0.41 19.60 12.92
C ILE A 34 -0.68 20.09 11.97
N THR A 35 -0.41 20.02 10.67
CA THR A 35 -1.37 20.37 9.63
C THR A 35 -1.60 19.17 8.70
N LYS A 36 -2.85 18.78 8.52
CA LYS A 36 -3.23 17.74 7.54
C LYS A 36 -4.21 18.31 6.54
N ARG A 37 -3.96 18.08 5.25
CA ARG A 37 -4.87 18.46 4.16
C ARG A 37 -5.76 17.28 3.79
N ALA A 38 -7.02 17.55 3.49
CA ALA A 38 -8.01 16.58 3.07
C ALA A 38 -8.86 17.15 1.93
N LYS A 39 -9.22 16.34 0.94
CA LYS A 39 -10.06 16.78 -0.19
C LYS A 39 -11.54 16.90 0.18
N THR A 40 -11.98 16.23 1.24
CA THR A 40 -13.39 16.18 1.66
C THR A 40 -13.53 16.40 3.15
N LEU A 41 -14.68 16.92 3.58
CA LEU A 41 -14.98 17.16 4.99
C LEU A 41 -14.91 15.85 5.81
N ALA A 42 -15.47 14.76 5.29
CA ALA A 42 -15.41 13.45 5.95
C ALA A 42 -13.97 12.95 6.15
N ALA A 43 -13.07 13.17 5.17
CA ALA A 43 -11.67 12.83 5.32
C ALA A 43 -10.94 13.73 6.33
N ALA A 44 -11.32 15.01 6.41
CA ALA A 44 -10.81 15.94 7.40
C ALA A 44 -11.23 15.52 8.82
N ILE A 45 -12.49 15.13 9.01
CA ILE A 45 -13.00 14.62 10.30
C ILE A 45 -12.24 13.37 10.73
N ARG A 46 -12.05 12.39 9.83
CA ARG A 46 -11.23 11.20 10.13
C ARG A 46 -9.78 11.55 10.46
N ALA A 47 -9.20 12.55 9.80
CA ALA A 47 -7.86 13.00 10.08
C ALA A 47 -7.76 13.69 11.46
N ALA A 48 -8.79 14.44 11.84
CA ALA A 48 -8.95 15.03 13.17
C ALA A 48 -9.10 13.95 14.25
N ASP A 49 -9.95 12.95 14.03
CA ASP A 49 -10.14 11.83 14.97
C ASP A 49 -8.84 11.04 15.18
N LYS A 50 -8.06 10.81 14.12
CA LYS A 50 -6.74 10.16 14.19
C LYS A 50 -5.68 10.99 14.92
N LEU A 51 -5.79 12.32 14.86
CA LEU A 51 -4.88 13.19 15.59
C LEU A 51 -5.19 13.19 17.08
N GLY A 52 -6.43 12.89 17.46
CA GLY A 52 -6.86 12.87 18.85
C GLY A 52 -6.75 14.24 19.51
N ASN A 53 -6.90 14.24 20.83
CA ASN A 53 -6.66 15.44 21.64
C ASN A 53 -5.19 15.50 22.03
N THR A 54 -4.63 16.71 22.13
CA THR A 54 -3.31 16.87 22.73
C THR A 54 -3.34 16.57 24.23
N PRO A 55 -2.18 16.33 24.87
CA PRO A 55 -2.11 16.16 26.33
C PRO A 55 -2.73 17.33 27.11
N GLY A 56 -2.74 18.54 26.53
CA GLY A 56 -3.39 19.73 27.07
C GLY A 56 -4.88 19.89 26.70
N GLY A 57 -5.54 18.83 26.21
CA GLY A 57 -6.98 18.83 25.91
C GLY A 57 -7.40 19.65 24.67
N ARG A 58 -6.44 20.16 23.88
CA ARG A 58 -6.76 20.96 22.68
C ARG A 58 -7.23 20.04 21.57
N LYS A 59 -8.34 20.44 20.94
CA LYS A 59 -8.95 19.70 19.83
C LYS A 59 -8.41 20.17 18.49
N PRO A 60 -8.31 19.28 17.50
CA PRO A 60 -8.02 19.67 16.12
C PRO A 60 -9.14 20.53 15.56
N MET A 61 -8.77 21.67 14.98
CA MET A 61 -9.68 22.58 14.30
C MET A 61 -9.67 22.27 12.80
N ILE A 62 -10.87 22.23 12.19
CA ILE A 62 -11.02 22.01 10.76
C ILE A 62 -11.37 23.34 10.09
N TYR A 63 -10.68 23.65 9.01
CA TYR A 63 -10.94 24.81 8.17
C TYR A 63 -11.23 24.34 6.75
N ALA A 64 -12.19 25.00 6.11
CA ALA A 64 -12.51 24.86 4.70
C ALA A 64 -11.73 25.92 3.90
N VAL A 65 -11.18 25.53 2.77
CA VAL A 65 -10.43 26.43 1.87
C VAL A 65 -11.21 26.57 0.57
N THR A 66 -11.71 27.77 0.31
CA THR A 66 -12.48 28.10 -0.90
C THR A 66 -11.55 28.29 -2.10
N PRO A 67 -12.08 28.34 -3.35
CA PRO A 67 -11.28 28.60 -4.55
C PRO A 67 -10.52 29.93 -4.47
N ASP A 68 -11.13 30.92 -3.81
CA ASP A 68 -10.57 32.25 -3.55
C ASP A 68 -9.50 32.25 -2.44
N LYS A 69 -9.05 31.07 -1.99
CA LYS A 69 -8.07 30.86 -0.93
C LYS A 69 -8.51 31.41 0.44
N MET A 70 -9.80 31.68 0.63
CA MET A 70 -10.33 32.05 1.94
C MET A 70 -10.41 30.81 2.83
N THR A 71 -9.96 30.95 4.08
CA THR A 71 -10.06 29.91 5.10
C THR A 71 -11.24 30.20 6.01
N VAL A 72 -12.25 29.33 5.98
CA VAL A 72 -13.45 29.43 6.82
C VAL A 72 -13.41 28.34 7.87
N HIS A 73 -13.70 28.67 9.13
CA HIS A 73 -13.73 27.66 10.18
C HIS A 73 -14.98 26.79 10.02
N VAL A 74 -14.82 25.46 10.11
CA VAL A 74 -15.97 24.56 10.02
C VAL A 74 -16.66 24.46 11.39
N PRO A 75 -17.94 24.88 11.52
CA PRO A 75 -18.64 24.83 12.80
C PRO A 75 -18.78 23.41 13.35
N ALA A 76 -18.74 23.30 14.69
CA ALA A 76 -18.87 22.01 15.37
C ALA A 76 -20.21 21.29 15.06
N ALA A 77 -21.29 22.05 14.83
CA ALA A 77 -22.58 21.52 14.43
C ALA A 77 -22.50 20.78 13.08
N MET A 78 -21.79 21.35 12.10
CA MET A 78 -21.58 20.73 10.78
C MET A 78 -20.69 19.49 10.89
N ILE A 79 -19.69 19.50 11.77
CA ILE A 79 -18.86 18.31 12.05
C ILE A 79 -19.71 17.20 12.69
N ALA A 80 -20.57 17.54 13.66
CA ALA A 80 -21.46 16.59 14.32
C ALA A 80 -22.50 16.04 13.33
N GLN A 81 -23.06 16.88 12.47
CA GLN A 81 -23.98 16.47 11.42
C GLN A 81 -23.28 15.58 10.39
N ALA A 82 -22.09 15.93 9.90
CA ALA A 82 -21.33 15.08 8.99
C ALA A 82 -20.92 13.73 9.63
N ARG A 83 -20.68 13.69 10.95
CA ARG A 83 -20.46 12.43 11.69
C ARG A 83 -21.74 11.60 11.78
N LYS A 84 -22.89 12.23 12.03
CA LYS A 84 -24.21 11.57 12.03
C LYS A 84 -24.55 11.06 10.63
N GLU A 85 -24.43 11.89 9.61
CA GLU A 85 -24.64 11.51 8.21
C GLU A 85 -23.67 10.42 7.77
N ALA A 86 -22.41 10.41 8.21
CA ALA A 86 -21.51 9.28 7.96
C ALA A 86 -21.94 7.98 8.66
N ALA A 87 -22.73 8.07 9.74
CA ALA A 87 -23.29 6.93 10.47
C ALA A 87 -24.69 6.50 9.99
N THR A 88 -25.48 7.44 9.43
CA THR A 88 -26.87 7.22 8.98
C THR A 88 -27.04 7.18 7.46
N ALA A 89 -26.07 7.68 6.70
CA ALA A 89 -26.01 7.36 5.28
C ALA A 89 -26.03 5.83 5.20
N PRO A 90 -26.93 5.23 4.39
CA PRO A 90 -26.74 3.84 4.02
C PRO A 90 -25.28 3.79 3.59
N ARG A 91 -24.51 2.84 4.13
CA ARG A 91 -23.25 2.43 3.52
C ARG A 91 -23.64 2.14 2.08
N ARG A 92 -23.58 3.15 1.22
CA ARG A 92 -23.80 3.05 -0.22
C ARG A 92 -22.77 2.01 -0.54
N ALA A 93 -23.29 0.80 -0.78
CA ALA A 93 -22.59 -0.44 -0.56
C ALA A 93 -21.16 -0.18 -0.96
N ALA A 94 -20.24 -0.23 0.02
CA ALA A 94 -18.82 -0.16 -0.26
C ALA A 94 -18.68 -1.04 -1.47
N SER A 95 -18.46 -0.42 -2.64
CA SER A 95 -18.65 -1.15 -3.86
C SER A 95 -17.73 -2.33 -3.70
N LYS A 96 -18.31 -3.52 -3.80
CA LYS A 96 -17.57 -4.76 -3.99
C LYS A 96 -16.87 -4.73 -5.35
N ASP A 97 -16.47 -3.56 -5.83
CA ASP A 97 -15.13 -3.37 -6.33
C ASP A 97 -14.18 -3.37 -5.11
N SER A 98 -14.07 -4.49 -4.39
CA SER A 98 -12.95 -5.39 -4.65
C SER A 98 -12.55 -5.49 -6.13
N GLY A 99 -12.21 -4.34 -6.76
CA GLY A 99 -10.96 -4.29 -7.47
C GLY A 99 -9.98 -4.71 -6.40
N ALA A 100 -9.59 -5.98 -6.46
CA ALA A 100 -8.53 -6.53 -5.66
C ALA A 100 -7.53 -5.38 -5.49
N ARG A 101 -7.22 -4.97 -4.26
CA ARG A 101 -5.89 -4.40 -4.08
C ARG A 101 -5.03 -5.45 -4.74
N PRO A 102 -4.36 -5.17 -5.88
CA PRO A 102 -3.64 -6.22 -6.59
C PRO A 102 -2.83 -6.88 -5.50
N LYS A 103 -2.89 -8.20 -5.38
CA LYS A 103 -2.19 -8.94 -4.31
C LYS A 103 -0.74 -8.54 -4.51
N GLY A 104 -0.28 -7.53 -3.75
CA GLY A 104 0.56 -6.47 -4.34
C GLY A 104 1.64 -7.08 -5.19
N ARG A 105 1.60 -6.93 -6.53
CA ARG A 105 2.38 -7.61 -7.60
C ARG A 105 3.37 -8.70 -7.16
N ARG A 106 4.23 -8.41 -6.18
CA ARG A 106 5.03 -9.34 -5.36
C ARG A 106 4.32 -10.63 -4.92
N ALA A 107 3.07 -10.60 -4.43
CA ALA A 107 2.40 -11.82 -3.95
C ALA A 107 1.97 -12.71 -5.13
N GLU A 108 1.49 -12.12 -6.22
CA GLU A 108 1.22 -12.82 -7.47
C GLU A 108 2.51 -13.41 -8.08
N ILE A 109 3.62 -12.67 -8.05
CA ILE A 109 4.93 -13.15 -8.52
C ILE A 109 5.45 -14.31 -7.66
N ALA A 110 5.26 -14.26 -6.34
CA ALA A 110 5.65 -15.35 -5.44
C ALA A 110 4.79 -16.61 -5.64
N GLU A 111 3.47 -16.45 -5.81
CA GLU A 111 2.56 -17.56 -6.13
C GLU A 111 2.89 -18.18 -7.50
N ASN A 112 3.29 -17.37 -8.49
CA ASN A 112 3.72 -17.86 -9.80
C ASN A 112 5.07 -18.59 -9.72
N ALA A 113 6.04 -18.07 -8.95
CA ALA A 113 7.30 -18.76 -8.71
C ALA A 113 7.08 -20.12 -8.01
N ALA A 114 6.17 -20.20 -7.04
CA ALA A 114 5.80 -21.46 -6.39
C ALA A 114 5.15 -22.49 -7.35
N LYS A 115 4.53 -22.02 -8.43
CA LYS A 115 3.98 -22.86 -9.51
C LYS A 115 5.02 -23.23 -10.58
N GLY A 116 6.29 -22.86 -10.38
CA GLY A 116 7.36 -23.08 -11.35
C GLY A 116 7.34 -22.12 -12.55
N ILE A 117 6.55 -21.04 -12.49
CA ILE A 117 6.57 -20.00 -13.53
C ILE A 117 7.73 -19.07 -13.21
N LEU A 118 8.69 -18.95 -14.13
CA LEU A 118 9.84 -18.06 -13.96
C LEU A 118 9.37 -16.61 -13.81
N PRO A 119 9.88 -15.86 -12.81
CA PRO A 119 9.53 -14.45 -12.65
C PRO A 119 10.00 -13.64 -13.86
N LEU A 120 9.24 -12.60 -14.22
CA LEU A 120 9.70 -11.64 -15.23
C LEU A 120 11.01 -10.99 -14.80
N VAL A 121 11.94 -10.84 -15.76
CA VAL A 121 13.22 -10.17 -15.56
C VAL A 121 12.97 -8.74 -15.07
N PRO A 122 13.61 -8.32 -13.96
CA PRO A 122 13.52 -6.94 -13.48
C PRO A 122 14.05 -5.95 -14.53
N ASP A 123 13.28 -4.89 -14.81
CA ASP A 123 13.75 -3.85 -15.71
C ASP A 123 14.77 -2.92 -15.02
N PHE A 124 15.99 -2.85 -15.57
CA PHE A 124 17.06 -1.93 -15.17
C PHE A 124 17.44 -0.96 -16.31
N SER A 125 16.50 -0.63 -17.20
CA SER A 125 16.65 0.32 -18.32
C SER A 125 17.07 1.74 -17.88
N ALA A 126 16.76 2.14 -16.65
CA ALA A 126 17.19 3.43 -16.11
C ALA A 126 18.72 3.55 -15.99
N GLU A 127 19.27 4.73 -16.28
CA GLU A 127 20.71 4.99 -16.26
C GLU A 127 21.34 4.81 -14.87
N THR A 128 20.58 5.11 -13.82
CA THR A 128 20.97 4.89 -12.41
C THR A 128 21.23 3.41 -12.07
N HIS A 129 20.80 2.48 -12.93
CA HIS A 129 21.00 1.04 -12.74
C HIS A 129 22.05 0.44 -13.68
N ARG A 130 22.75 1.24 -14.49
CA ARG A 130 23.74 0.80 -15.49
C ARG A 130 24.78 -0.18 -14.92
N ARG A 131 25.26 0.07 -13.70
CA ARG A 131 26.27 -0.79 -13.02
C ARG A 131 25.76 -2.19 -12.65
N PHE A 132 24.45 -2.39 -12.58
CA PHE A 132 23.83 -3.66 -12.18
C PHE A 132 23.33 -4.49 -13.37
N ARG A 133 23.36 -3.96 -14.60
CA ARG A 133 22.90 -4.66 -15.80
C ARG A 133 23.75 -5.89 -16.14
N GLY A 134 25.07 -5.81 -15.97
CA GLY A 134 25.97 -6.96 -16.18
C GLY A 134 25.64 -8.12 -15.24
N LYS A 135 25.53 -7.83 -13.93
CA LYS A 135 25.11 -8.83 -12.94
C LYS A 135 23.70 -9.38 -13.19
N LEU A 136 22.77 -8.55 -13.68
CA LEU A 136 21.45 -9.05 -14.07
C LEU A 136 21.57 -10.04 -15.22
N ALA A 137 22.33 -9.74 -16.26
CA ALA A 137 22.52 -10.62 -17.41
C ALA A 137 23.16 -11.96 -17.00
N GLU A 138 24.15 -11.96 -16.10
CA GLU A 138 24.73 -13.17 -15.51
C GLU A 138 23.67 -14.03 -14.79
N ILE A 139 22.83 -13.40 -13.96
CA ILE A 139 21.76 -14.13 -13.25
C ILE A 139 20.74 -14.67 -14.24
N VAL A 140 20.33 -13.90 -15.25
CA VAL A 140 19.38 -14.35 -16.28
C VAL A 140 19.93 -15.56 -17.05
N ALA A 141 21.21 -15.52 -17.45
CA ALA A 141 21.85 -16.64 -18.14
C ALA A 141 21.86 -17.93 -17.28
N LEU A 142 22.09 -17.80 -15.97
CA LEU A 142 22.03 -18.95 -15.04
C LEU A 142 20.60 -19.45 -14.81
N VAL A 143 19.61 -18.56 -14.80
CA VAL A 143 18.18 -18.93 -14.72
C VAL A 143 17.74 -19.68 -15.98
N GLU A 144 18.20 -19.26 -17.17
CA GLU A 144 17.95 -19.94 -18.43
C GLU A 144 18.67 -21.30 -18.51
N ALA A 145 19.90 -21.37 -18.02
CA ALA A 145 20.66 -22.61 -17.91
C ALA A 145 20.11 -23.58 -16.85
N GLY A 146 19.24 -23.10 -15.95
CA GLY A 146 18.68 -23.92 -14.87
C GLY A 146 19.67 -24.24 -13.75
N ASP A 147 20.80 -23.53 -13.65
CA ASP A 147 21.84 -23.83 -12.67
C ASP A 147 21.53 -23.22 -11.30
N VAL A 148 20.78 -23.98 -10.49
CA VAL A 148 20.38 -23.59 -9.13
C VAL A 148 21.58 -23.42 -8.20
N ALA A 149 22.65 -24.19 -8.39
CA ALA A 149 23.83 -24.14 -7.54
C ALA A 149 24.62 -22.85 -7.78
N ALA A 150 24.85 -22.50 -9.04
CA ALA A 150 25.50 -21.25 -9.42
C ALA A 150 24.66 -20.03 -8.99
N LEU A 151 23.33 -20.10 -9.12
CA LEU A 151 22.44 -19.03 -8.64
C LEU A 151 22.59 -18.79 -7.14
N LYS A 152 22.65 -19.85 -6.32
CA LYS A 152 22.84 -19.73 -4.85
C LYS A 152 24.23 -19.22 -4.47
N ALA A 153 25.25 -19.51 -5.27
CA ALA A 153 26.62 -19.08 -5.03
C ALA A 153 26.83 -17.57 -5.21
N ILE A 154 25.98 -16.88 -6.00
CA ILE A 154 26.06 -15.43 -6.18
C ILE A 154 25.63 -14.72 -4.88
N GLU A 155 26.60 -14.25 -4.10
CA GLU A 155 26.34 -13.43 -2.92
C GLU A 155 25.96 -11.99 -3.33
N ILE A 156 24.71 -11.60 -3.04
CA ILE A 156 24.20 -10.24 -3.31
C ILE A 156 23.92 -9.55 -1.98
N LYS A 157 24.75 -8.55 -1.62
CA LYS A 157 24.55 -7.74 -0.41
C LYS A 157 23.41 -6.74 -0.62
N PRO A 158 22.27 -6.84 0.10
CA PRO A 158 21.06 -6.07 -0.21
C PRO A 158 21.06 -4.68 0.46
N TYR A 159 22.05 -3.83 0.16
CA TYR A 159 22.19 -2.50 0.78
C TYR A 159 21.28 -1.42 0.18
N SER A 160 20.90 -1.54 -1.10
CA SER A 160 20.08 -0.55 -1.81
C SER A 160 18.97 -1.19 -2.67
N SER A 161 18.13 -0.38 -3.31
CA SER A 161 16.95 -0.85 -4.06
C SER A 161 17.30 -1.81 -5.21
N SER A 162 18.41 -1.59 -5.92
CA SER A 162 18.83 -2.44 -7.06
C SER A 162 19.38 -3.80 -6.64
N PRO A 163 20.35 -3.92 -5.69
CA PRO A 163 20.75 -5.22 -5.15
C PRO A 163 19.60 -5.99 -4.49
N LYS A 164 18.65 -5.29 -3.83
CA LYS A 164 17.42 -5.91 -3.30
C LYS A 164 16.51 -6.47 -4.41
N ALA A 165 16.52 -5.90 -5.61
CA ALA A 165 15.75 -6.42 -6.73
C ALA A 165 16.43 -7.66 -7.36
N LEU A 166 17.76 -7.66 -7.49
CA LEU A 166 18.53 -8.82 -7.95
C LEU A 166 18.40 -10.01 -7.00
N ASP A 167 18.55 -9.79 -5.69
CA ASP A 167 18.40 -10.84 -4.67
C ASP A 167 17.00 -11.48 -4.70
N ARG A 168 15.95 -10.65 -4.84
CA ARG A 168 14.59 -11.14 -5.01
C ARG A 168 14.40 -11.96 -6.28
N TYR A 169 14.93 -11.51 -7.41
CA TYR A 169 14.84 -12.24 -8.67
C TYR A 169 15.54 -13.60 -8.59
N ARG A 170 16.77 -13.63 -8.06
CA ARG A 170 17.54 -14.85 -7.80
C ARG A 170 16.75 -15.84 -6.93
N ASN A 171 16.22 -15.39 -5.79
CA ASN A 171 15.51 -16.26 -4.85
C ASN A 171 14.21 -16.81 -5.44
N LEU A 172 13.48 -16.00 -6.22
CA LEU A 172 12.27 -16.44 -6.93
C LEU A 172 12.58 -17.43 -8.05
N ALA A 173 13.68 -17.22 -8.80
CA ALA A 173 14.09 -18.12 -9.85
C ALA A 173 14.57 -19.48 -9.30
N VAL A 174 15.33 -19.47 -8.20
CA VAL A 174 15.70 -20.69 -7.46
C VAL A 174 14.45 -21.44 -7.01
N SER A 175 13.49 -20.76 -6.36
CA SER A 175 12.24 -21.38 -5.93
C SER A 175 11.43 -21.96 -7.09
N ALA A 176 11.44 -21.31 -8.25
CA ALA A 176 10.73 -21.78 -9.44
C ALA A 176 11.40 -22.99 -10.09
N LEU A 177 12.74 -23.00 -10.17
CA LEU A 177 13.51 -24.14 -10.66
C LEU A 177 13.39 -25.35 -9.73
N GLU A 178 13.50 -25.15 -8.41
CA GLU A 178 13.28 -26.21 -7.42
C GLU A 178 11.85 -26.78 -7.48
N ALA A 179 10.85 -25.94 -7.75
CA ALA A 179 9.47 -26.39 -7.96
C ALA A 179 9.31 -27.20 -9.27
N LYS A 180 10.02 -26.81 -10.33
CA LYS A 180 10.08 -27.55 -11.62
C LYS A 180 10.86 -28.86 -11.55
N GLU A 181 11.82 -29.00 -10.63
CA GLU A 181 12.54 -30.27 -10.39
C GLU A 181 11.76 -31.22 -9.47
N ARG A 182 10.75 -30.72 -8.74
CA ARG A 182 9.88 -31.53 -7.86
C ARG A 182 8.69 -32.29 -8.50
N PRO A 183 8.40 -32.34 -9.80
CA PRO A 183 7.21 -33.03 -10.30
C PRO A 183 7.37 -34.55 -10.54
N SER A 184 8.37 -35.27 -9.99
CA SER A 184 8.45 -36.73 -10.19
C SER A 184 9.01 -37.62 -9.07
N LYS A 185 9.49 -37.08 -7.93
CA LYS A 185 10.04 -37.94 -6.84
C LYS A 185 9.00 -38.46 -5.82
N LYS A 186 7.77 -38.69 -6.29
CA LYS A 186 6.70 -39.43 -5.57
C LYS A 186 5.96 -40.34 -6.56
N ALA A 187 6.69 -41.20 -7.28
CA ALA A 187 6.07 -42.27 -8.07
C ALA A 187 6.85 -43.59 -8.08
N ASP A 188 8.15 -43.62 -7.76
CA ASP A 188 8.93 -44.86 -7.87
C ASP A 188 9.58 -45.29 -6.54
N THR A 189 8.77 -45.81 -5.62
CA THR A 189 9.25 -46.79 -4.62
C THR A 189 8.07 -47.63 -4.14
N SER A 190 7.70 -48.66 -4.92
CA SER A 190 7.38 -50.02 -4.44
C SER A 190 6.66 -50.84 -5.52
N PHE A 191 7.38 -51.20 -6.59
CA PHE A 191 6.98 -52.28 -7.49
C PHE A 191 8.17 -53.23 -7.62
N GLU A 192 8.41 -54.03 -6.58
CA GLU A 192 9.14 -55.30 -6.66
C GLU A 192 9.04 -56.06 -5.32
N ARG A 193 7.94 -56.78 -5.16
CA ARG A 193 7.89 -58.01 -4.36
C ARG A 193 7.14 -59.05 -5.18
N ALA A 194 7.79 -59.52 -6.23
CA ALA A 194 7.45 -60.79 -6.85
C ALA A 194 8.65 -61.72 -6.70
N SER A 195 8.34 -62.99 -6.40
CA SER A 195 9.15 -64.18 -6.60
C SER A 195 10.50 -64.29 -5.88
N ILE A 196 10.49 -64.87 -4.68
CA ILE A 196 11.37 -66.00 -4.37
C ILE A 196 10.51 -67.04 -3.66
N SER A 197 10.10 -68.06 -4.42
CA SER A 197 9.70 -69.37 -3.92
C SER A 197 10.88 -70.30 -4.17
N ASP A 198 11.40 -70.92 -3.12
CA ASP A 198 11.85 -72.31 -3.05
C ASP A 198 12.18 -72.65 -1.59
#